data_AF-A0A955B3K3-F1
#
_entry.id   AF-A0A955B3K3-F1
#
_cell.length_a   1.000
_cell.length_b   1.000
_cell.length_c   1.000
_cell.angle_alpha   90.00
_cell.angle_beta   90.00
_cell.angle_gamma   90.00
#
_symmetry.space_group_name_H-M   'P 1'
#
loop_
_entity.id
_entity.type
_entity.pdbx_description
1 polymer ?
#
loop_
_entity_poly.entity_id
_entity_poly.type
_entity_poly.pdbx_seq_one_letter_code
_entity_poly.pdbx_strand_id
1 'polypeptide(L)'
;MSLNSLREDAWAIWQAGLEAVRSDRLVRDWVRVSDDELRIGRDPDGTVRIERALLGHVVVVGAGKAGAGMAEGLETALGDAFLHGHHVTGWLNVPADCVRELSRIILHAARPAGVNEPTEAGAAGAERILQMVGGLSENDLVICLLSGGGSALLPSPVPGISLADKQQVTRLLSGAGANIEQLNTVRKQLSGIKGGGLARACRAGRLVTLIISDVLGDPLDVIASGPTVPDSSTPADALRVLEQFATDPSRV
;
A
#
# COMPACT_ATOMS: atom_id res chain seq x y z
N MET A 1 -35.21 0.48 -29.99
CA MET A 1 -33.79 0.81 -29.71
C MET A 1 -32.98 0.52 -30.96
N SER A 2 -32.17 1.48 -31.41
CA SER A 2 -31.19 1.25 -32.48
C SER A 2 -29.92 0.60 -31.91
N LEU A 3 -29.15 -0.09 -32.75
CA LEU A 3 -27.84 -0.61 -32.34
C LEU A 3 -26.88 0.51 -31.87
N ASN A 4 -27.05 1.73 -32.39
CA ASN A 4 -26.27 2.89 -31.93
C ASN A 4 -26.67 3.31 -30.51
N SER A 5 -27.97 3.38 -30.20
CA SER A 5 -28.43 3.68 -28.83
C SER A 5 -27.94 2.64 -27.82
N LEU A 6 -27.97 1.35 -28.16
CA LEU A 6 -27.47 0.30 -27.27
C LEU A 6 -25.96 0.38 -27.04
N ARG A 7 -25.20 0.82 -28.06
CA ARG A 7 -23.75 1.04 -27.94
C ARG A 7 -23.44 2.23 -27.04
N GLU A 8 -24.17 3.33 -27.21
CA GLU A 8 -24.04 4.53 -26.38
C GLU A 8 -24.36 4.23 -24.92
N ASP A 9 -25.46 3.50 -24.66
CA ASP A 9 -25.84 3.05 -23.32
C ASP A 9 -24.75 2.15 -22.70
N ALA A 10 -24.23 1.17 -23.46
CA ALA A 10 -23.15 0.29 -22.98
C ALA A 10 -21.86 1.07 -22.66
N TRP A 11 -21.51 2.05 -23.49
CA TRP A 11 -20.35 2.91 -23.25
C TRP A 11 -20.54 3.78 -21.99
N ALA A 12 -21.71 4.38 -21.82
CA ALA A 12 -22.03 5.17 -20.64
C ALA A 12 -21.99 4.34 -19.34
N ILE A 13 -22.51 3.11 -19.38
CA ILE A 13 -22.44 2.17 -18.24
C ILE A 13 -20.98 1.83 -17.91
N TRP A 14 -20.16 1.52 -18.91
CA TRP A 14 -18.75 1.22 -18.70
C TRP A 14 -17.98 2.41 -18.13
N GLN A 15 -18.20 3.62 -18.69
CA GLN A 15 -17.59 4.85 -18.18
C GLN A 15 -18.01 5.16 -16.75
N ALA A 16 -19.29 4.99 -16.40
CA ALA A 16 -19.78 5.16 -15.05
C ALA A 16 -19.10 4.19 -14.08
N GLY A 17 -18.89 2.93 -14.50
CA GLY A 17 -18.14 1.94 -13.74
C GLY A 17 -16.69 2.34 -13.48
N LEU A 18 -15.98 2.84 -14.50
CA LEU A 18 -14.62 3.34 -14.34
C LEU A 18 -14.53 4.57 -13.44
N GLU A 19 -15.43 5.53 -13.64
CA GLU A 19 -15.48 6.77 -12.88
C GLU A 19 -15.82 6.52 -11.39
N ALA A 20 -16.58 5.47 -11.10
CA ALA A 20 -16.89 5.07 -9.73
C ALA A 20 -15.68 4.49 -8.96
N VAL A 21 -14.67 3.96 -9.67
CA VAL A 21 -13.49 3.34 -9.06
C VAL A 21 -12.21 4.15 -9.22
N ARG A 22 -12.34 5.41 -9.66
CA ARG A 22 -11.23 6.34 -9.76
C ARG A 22 -10.58 6.59 -8.40
N SER A 23 -9.30 6.26 -8.29
CA SER A 23 -8.58 6.27 -7.01
C SER A 23 -8.47 7.64 -6.35
N ASP A 24 -8.34 8.71 -7.14
CA ASP A 24 -8.38 10.10 -6.69
C ASP A 24 -9.73 10.44 -6.05
N ARG A 25 -10.82 10.12 -6.75
CA ARG A 25 -12.17 10.34 -6.25
C ARG A 25 -12.47 9.51 -5.00
N LEU A 26 -12.13 8.22 -5.01
CA LEU A 26 -12.36 7.32 -3.88
C LEU A 26 -11.71 7.84 -2.61
N VAL A 27 -10.42 8.21 -2.66
CA VAL A 27 -9.74 8.74 -1.48
C VAL A 27 -10.33 10.09 -1.06
N ARG A 28 -10.59 10.99 -2.02
CA ARG A 28 -11.17 12.30 -1.71
C ARG A 28 -12.52 12.17 -1.00
N ASP A 29 -13.36 11.25 -1.44
CA ASP A 29 -14.70 11.05 -0.90
C ASP A 29 -14.71 10.34 0.47
N TRP A 30 -13.54 9.86 0.94
CA TRP A 30 -13.34 9.17 2.23
C TRP A 30 -12.63 10.04 3.27
N VAL A 31 -12.10 11.20 2.88
CA VAL A 31 -11.38 12.11 3.77
C VAL A 31 -12.12 13.44 3.83
N ARG A 32 -12.38 13.94 5.04
CA ARG A 32 -13.01 15.24 5.24
C ARG A 32 -12.29 16.00 6.34
N VAL A 33 -12.00 17.27 6.06
CA VAL A 33 -11.46 18.22 7.03
C VAL A 33 -12.55 19.21 7.40
N SER A 34 -12.78 19.39 8.69
CA SER A 34 -13.54 20.52 9.25
C SER A 34 -12.60 21.39 10.11
N ASP A 35 -13.11 22.47 10.69
CA ASP A 35 -12.31 23.36 11.53
C ASP A 35 -11.68 22.63 12.73
N ASP A 36 -12.41 21.71 13.35
CA ASP A 36 -11.98 21.03 14.57
C ASP A 36 -11.46 19.60 14.35
N GLU A 37 -11.81 18.95 13.23
CA GLU A 37 -11.64 17.50 13.07
C GLU A 37 -11.13 17.10 11.67
N LEU A 38 -10.26 16.09 11.64
CA LEU A 38 -9.98 15.27 10.46
C LEU A 38 -10.77 13.96 10.57
N ARG A 39 -11.59 13.68 9.56
CA ARG A 39 -12.36 12.44 9.43
C ARG A 39 -11.83 11.60 8.28
N ILE A 40 -11.55 10.34 8.54
CA ILE A 40 -11.13 9.34 7.54
C ILE A 40 -12.04 8.12 7.66
N GLY A 41 -12.76 7.77 6.60
CA GLY A 41 -13.74 6.68 6.59
C GLY A 41 -15.18 7.14 6.36
N ARG A 42 -16.12 6.20 6.44
CA ARG A 42 -17.56 6.47 6.32
C ARG A 42 -18.33 5.79 7.44
N ASP A 43 -19.33 6.50 7.96
CA ASP A 43 -20.26 5.96 8.94
C ASP A 43 -21.23 4.95 8.27
N PRO A 44 -21.74 3.95 9.00
CA PRO A 44 -21.49 3.66 10.42
C PRO A 44 -20.21 2.86 10.70
N ASP A 45 -19.62 2.24 9.67
CA ASP A 45 -18.58 1.23 9.83
C ASP A 45 -17.17 1.81 9.55
N GLY A 46 -16.52 2.32 10.60
CA GLY A 46 -15.07 2.56 10.58
C GLY A 46 -14.59 3.98 10.27
N THR A 47 -15.35 5.01 10.66
CA THR A 47 -14.83 6.39 10.64
C THR A 47 -13.81 6.61 11.76
N VAL A 48 -12.59 6.96 11.40
CA VAL A 48 -11.58 7.50 12.31
C VAL A 48 -11.75 9.01 12.41
N ARG A 49 -11.78 9.50 13.64
CA ARG A 49 -12.02 10.88 14.04
C ARG A 49 -10.83 11.39 14.82
N ILE A 50 -10.24 12.49 14.36
CA ILE A 50 -9.00 13.04 14.91
C ILE A 50 -9.20 14.53 15.16
N GLU A 51 -9.09 14.95 16.42
CA GLU A 51 -9.12 16.35 16.80
C GLU A 51 -7.88 17.07 16.26
N ARG A 52 -8.09 18.10 15.44
CA ARG A 52 -7.00 18.84 14.78
C ARG A 52 -6.12 19.59 15.77
N ALA A 53 -6.68 20.07 16.86
CA ALA A 53 -5.94 20.79 17.90
C ALA A 53 -4.85 19.93 18.57
N LEU A 54 -5.01 18.60 18.56
CA LEU A 54 -4.07 17.65 19.16
C LEU A 54 -3.16 16.98 18.12
N LEU A 55 -3.40 17.23 16.83
CA LEU A 55 -2.70 16.58 15.74
C LEU A 55 -1.40 17.31 15.39
N GLY A 56 -0.28 16.59 15.52
CA GLY A 56 1.05 17.02 15.10
C GLY A 56 1.25 16.90 13.58
N HIS A 57 2.36 16.30 13.18
CA HIS A 57 2.69 16.09 11.78
C HIS A 57 1.85 14.97 11.17
N VAL A 58 1.51 15.13 9.90
CA VAL A 58 0.84 14.09 9.12
C VAL A 58 1.80 13.55 8.07
N VAL A 59 2.09 12.26 8.14
CA VAL A 59 2.99 11.56 7.22
C VAL A 59 2.20 10.59 6.36
N VAL A 60 2.33 10.73 5.04
CA VAL A 60 1.67 9.85 4.07
C VAL A 60 2.70 8.88 3.50
N VAL A 61 2.43 7.58 3.65
CA VAL A 61 3.30 6.53 3.09
C VAL A 61 2.48 5.51 2.32
N GLY A 62 3.11 4.69 1.50
CA GLY A 62 2.38 3.60 0.88
C GLY A 62 2.96 3.13 -0.44
N ALA A 63 2.18 2.33 -1.15
CA ALA A 63 2.55 1.85 -2.46
C ALA A 63 1.39 1.28 -3.24
N GLY A 64 1.49 1.35 -4.56
CA GLY A 64 0.55 0.70 -5.46
C GLY A 64 0.45 1.37 -6.82
N LYS A 65 -0.15 0.67 -7.79
CA LYS A 65 -0.42 1.20 -9.14
C LYS A 65 -1.37 2.41 -9.11
N ALA A 66 -2.30 2.44 -8.16
CA ALA A 66 -3.22 3.57 -7.98
C ALA A 66 -2.67 4.63 -7.03
N GLY A 67 -1.44 4.46 -6.51
CA GLY A 67 -0.86 5.34 -5.47
C GLY A 67 -0.81 6.82 -5.87
N ALA A 68 -0.56 7.10 -7.15
CA ALA A 68 -0.56 8.47 -7.67
C ALA A 68 -1.93 9.14 -7.56
N GLY A 69 -3.00 8.44 -7.96
CA GLY A 69 -4.38 8.90 -7.85
C GLY A 69 -4.80 9.05 -6.39
N MET A 70 -4.51 8.05 -5.56
CA MET A 70 -4.79 8.07 -4.12
C MET A 70 -4.14 9.28 -3.43
N ALA A 71 -2.88 9.58 -3.72
CA ALA A 71 -2.16 10.71 -3.13
C ALA A 71 -2.74 12.06 -3.57
N GLU A 72 -3.06 12.23 -4.86
CA GLU A 72 -3.74 13.45 -5.36
C GLU A 72 -5.10 13.65 -4.70
N GLY A 73 -5.90 12.58 -4.61
CA GLY A 73 -7.19 12.61 -3.92
C GLY A 73 -7.06 13.02 -2.45
N LEU A 74 -6.02 12.52 -1.78
CA LEU A 74 -5.71 12.89 -0.40
C LEU A 74 -5.32 14.36 -0.27
N GLU A 75 -4.37 14.85 -1.06
CA GLU A 75 -3.97 16.27 -1.01
C GLU A 75 -5.17 17.19 -1.28
N THR A 76 -5.99 16.84 -2.26
CA THR A 76 -7.21 17.58 -2.59
C THR A 76 -8.20 17.61 -1.43
N ALA A 77 -8.41 16.49 -0.73
CA ALA A 77 -9.33 16.41 0.39
C ALA A 77 -8.84 17.11 1.65
N LEU A 78 -7.52 17.11 1.88
CA LEU A 78 -6.92 17.82 3.00
C LEU A 78 -6.95 19.34 2.78
N GLY A 79 -6.66 19.77 1.55
CA GLY A 79 -6.61 21.18 1.17
C GLY A 79 -5.39 21.93 1.73
N ASP A 80 -5.01 23.03 1.09
CA ASP A 80 -3.75 23.72 1.34
C ASP A 80 -3.57 24.13 2.81
N ALA A 81 -4.59 24.69 3.44
CA ALA A 81 -4.50 25.13 4.84
C ALA A 81 -4.12 23.97 5.77
N PHE A 82 -4.69 22.78 5.57
CA PHE A 82 -4.37 21.59 6.37
C PHE A 82 -2.96 21.08 6.03
N LEU A 83 -2.62 20.99 4.74
CA LEU A 83 -1.31 20.54 4.27
C LEU A 83 -0.18 21.36 4.90
N HIS A 84 -0.36 22.67 5.00
CA HIS A 84 0.59 23.58 5.65
C HIS A 84 0.52 23.48 7.18
N GLY A 85 -0.68 23.53 7.77
CA GLY A 85 -0.86 23.58 9.22
C GLY A 85 -0.39 22.33 9.97
N HIS A 86 -0.43 21.15 9.33
CA HIS A 86 0.03 19.88 9.92
C HIS A 86 1.31 19.34 9.27
N HIS A 87 2.07 20.21 8.59
CA HIS A 87 3.34 19.87 7.93
C HIS A 87 3.26 18.54 7.15
N VAL A 88 2.24 18.41 6.30
CA VAL A 88 2.02 17.16 5.56
C VAL A 88 3.22 16.88 4.67
N THR A 89 3.76 15.68 4.79
CA THR A 89 4.83 15.17 3.91
C THR A 89 4.54 13.73 3.55
N GLY A 90 5.08 13.22 2.43
CA GLY A 90 4.86 11.82 2.11
C GLY A 90 5.83 11.21 1.12
N TRP A 91 5.83 9.88 1.10
CA TRP A 91 6.62 9.05 0.19
C TRP A 91 5.84 7.80 -0.20
N LEU A 92 5.50 7.68 -1.48
CA LEU A 92 4.80 6.52 -2.02
C LEU A 92 5.63 5.86 -3.12
N ASN A 93 5.76 4.54 -3.04
CA ASN A 93 6.36 3.75 -4.10
C ASN A 93 5.31 3.43 -5.17
N VAL A 94 5.54 3.91 -6.40
CA VAL A 94 4.66 3.70 -7.55
C VAL A 94 5.44 3.16 -8.76
N PRO A 95 4.78 2.55 -9.75
CA PRO A 95 5.38 2.33 -11.07
C PRO A 95 5.86 3.64 -11.70
N ALA A 96 6.93 3.59 -12.50
CA ALA A 96 7.54 4.78 -13.09
C ALA A 96 6.59 5.59 -13.97
N ASP A 97 5.64 4.94 -14.65
CA ASP A 97 4.59 5.55 -15.47
C ASP A 97 3.45 6.20 -14.67
N CYS A 98 3.46 6.05 -13.35
CA CYS A 98 2.50 6.70 -12.44
C CYS A 98 3.08 7.96 -11.78
N VAL A 99 4.36 8.26 -11.94
CA VAL A 99 4.99 9.43 -11.30
C VAL A 99 4.47 10.72 -11.91
N ARG A 100 4.13 11.67 -11.05
CA ARG A 100 3.74 13.04 -11.37
C ARG A 100 4.05 13.95 -10.19
N GLU A 101 4.07 15.25 -10.45
CA GLU A 101 4.25 16.24 -9.39
C GLU A 101 2.99 16.37 -8.53
N LEU A 102 3.20 16.46 -7.22
CA LEU A 102 2.20 16.71 -6.19
C LEU A 102 2.75 17.77 -5.22
N SER A 103 1.90 18.30 -4.36
CA SER A 103 2.25 19.46 -3.52
C SER A 103 3.16 19.08 -2.34
N ARG A 104 2.92 17.91 -1.73
CA ARG A 104 3.53 17.47 -0.47
C ARG A 104 4.01 16.02 -0.50
N ILE A 105 3.38 15.18 -1.29
CA ILE A 105 3.63 13.74 -1.34
C ILE A 105 4.56 13.40 -2.51
N ILE A 106 5.70 12.78 -2.22
CA ILE A 106 6.65 12.34 -3.25
C ILE A 106 6.21 11.00 -3.82
N LEU A 107 6.04 10.94 -5.13
CA LEU A 107 5.82 9.69 -5.88
C LEU A 107 7.16 9.16 -6.38
N HIS A 108 7.65 8.09 -5.74
CA HIS A 108 8.92 7.45 -6.06
C HIS A 108 8.74 6.36 -7.13
N ALA A 109 9.52 6.46 -8.21
CA ALA A 109 9.59 5.45 -9.27
C ALA A 109 10.26 4.16 -8.75
N ALA A 110 9.49 3.31 -8.09
CA ALA A 110 9.99 2.12 -7.40
C ALA A 110 10.22 0.93 -8.34
N ARG A 111 9.76 0.99 -9.60
CA ARG A 111 10.04 0.01 -10.65
C ARG A 111 9.63 0.53 -12.04
N PRO A 112 10.19 0.00 -13.14
CA PRO A 112 9.71 0.31 -14.49
C PRO A 112 8.25 -0.10 -14.71
N ALA A 113 7.58 0.55 -15.66
CA ALA A 113 6.27 0.16 -16.13
C ALA A 113 6.27 -1.29 -16.65
N GLY A 114 5.23 -2.06 -16.34
CA GLY A 114 5.08 -3.46 -16.77
C GLY A 114 5.97 -4.49 -16.06
N VAL A 115 7.00 -4.08 -15.32
CA VAL A 115 7.83 -4.99 -14.50
C VAL A 115 7.09 -5.32 -13.21
N ASN A 116 6.93 -6.62 -12.90
CA ASN A 116 6.15 -7.06 -11.74
C ASN A 116 7.01 -7.52 -10.55
N GLU A 117 8.31 -7.64 -10.74
CA GLU A 117 9.27 -8.01 -9.71
C GLU A 117 9.67 -6.83 -8.81
N PRO A 118 10.05 -7.10 -7.55
CA PRO A 118 10.80 -6.17 -6.72
C PRO A 118 12.06 -5.63 -7.39
N THR A 119 12.40 -4.36 -7.15
CA THR A 119 13.67 -3.76 -7.61
C THR A 119 14.41 -3.08 -6.46
N GLU A 120 15.69 -2.77 -6.66
CA GLU A 120 16.50 -2.00 -5.69
C GLU A 120 15.91 -0.62 -5.42
N ALA A 121 15.37 0.05 -6.45
CA ALA A 121 14.68 1.33 -6.28
C ALA A 121 13.46 1.19 -5.36
N GLY A 122 12.72 0.09 -5.49
CA GLY A 122 11.62 -0.24 -4.59
C GLY A 122 12.10 -0.51 -3.17
N ALA A 123 13.24 -1.19 -3.00
CA ALA A 123 13.81 -1.47 -1.69
C ALA A 123 14.27 -0.20 -0.97
N ALA A 124 14.95 0.69 -1.67
CA ALA A 124 15.33 2.01 -1.16
C ALA A 124 14.11 2.83 -0.74
N GLY A 125 13.04 2.82 -1.55
CA GLY A 125 11.80 3.49 -1.20
C GLY A 125 11.09 2.89 0.03
N ALA A 126 11.11 1.56 0.17
CA ALA A 126 10.55 0.88 1.34
C ALA A 126 11.35 1.18 2.62
N GLU A 127 12.68 1.25 2.52
CA GLU A 127 13.54 1.70 3.61
C GLU A 127 13.23 3.15 4.01
N ARG A 128 13.10 4.05 3.03
CA ARG A 128 12.72 5.44 3.27
C ARG A 128 11.38 5.54 4.02
N ILE A 129 10.39 4.76 3.61
CA ILE A 129 9.08 4.68 4.28
C ILE A 129 9.23 4.24 5.74
N LEU A 130 10.01 3.18 6.01
CA LEU A 130 10.27 2.68 7.37
C LEU A 130 10.96 3.74 8.25
N GLN A 131 11.95 4.46 7.70
CA GLN A 131 12.63 5.56 8.39
C GLN A 131 11.66 6.70 8.71
N MET A 132 10.78 7.06 7.77
CA MET A 132 9.79 8.12 7.98
C MET A 132 8.84 7.79 9.12
N VAL A 133 8.25 6.59 9.14
CA VAL A 133 7.30 6.22 10.20
C VAL A 133 7.96 5.95 11.55
N GLY A 134 9.23 5.49 11.56
CA GLY A 134 10.01 5.23 12.76
C GLY A 134 10.57 6.48 13.45
N GLY A 135 10.57 7.63 12.75
CA GLY A 135 11.01 8.92 13.28
C GLY A 135 9.90 9.76 13.94
N LEU A 136 8.67 9.24 14.01
CA LEU A 136 7.50 9.97 14.49
C LEU A 136 7.30 9.88 16.01
N SER A 137 6.37 10.69 16.49
CA SER A 137 5.93 10.80 17.88
C SER A 137 4.44 10.50 18.04
N GLU A 138 3.99 10.33 19.28
CA GLU A 138 2.60 9.95 19.59
C GLU A 138 1.54 10.98 19.15
N ASN A 139 1.93 12.23 18.89
CA ASN A 139 1.02 13.27 18.40
C ASN A 139 0.88 13.24 16.87
N ASP A 140 1.72 12.50 16.17
CA ASP A 140 1.71 12.43 14.71
C ASP A 140 0.69 11.41 14.21
N LEU A 141 0.33 11.55 12.93
CA LEU A 141 -0.55 10.62 12.21
C LEU A 141 0.17 10.07 10.98
N VAL A 142 0.07 8.77 10.77
CA VAL A 142 0.41 8.15 9.49
C VAL A 142 -0.86 7.79 8.73
N ILE A 143 -0.94 8.24 7.47
CA ILE A 143 -1.94 7.78 6.50
C ILE A 143 -1.22 6.87 5.49
N CYS A 144 -1.53 5.57 5.54
CA CYS A 144 -0.98 4.58 4.63
C CYS A 144 -1.91 4.36 3.43
N LEU A 145 -1.40 4.57 2.22
CA LEU A 145 -2.15 4.40 0.97
C LEU A 145 -1.69 3.11 0.26
N LEU A 146 -2.58 2.12 0.16
CA LEU A 146 -2.26 0.84 -0.48
C LEU A 146 -3.19 0.55 -1.65
N SER A 147 -2.61 0.04 -2.74
CA SER A 147 -3.38 -0.54 -3.83
C SER A 147 -2.69 -1.78 -4.41
N GLY A 148 -3.32 -2.37 -5.43
CA GLY A 148 -2.75 -3.42 -6.25
C GLY A 148 -1.29 -3.16 -6.67
N GLY A 149 -0.46 -4.19 -6.59
CA GLY A 149 0.98 -4.12 -6.86
C GLY A 149 1.88 -3.76 -5.66
N GLY A 150 1.32 -3.35 -4.52
CA GLY A 150 2.09 -2.95 -3.32
C GLY A 150 3.10 -4.00 -2.84
N SER A 151 2.79 -5.28 -3.03
CA SER A 151 3.64 -6.42 -2.69
C SER A 151 5.06 -6.36 -3.27
N ALA A 152 5.17 -5.94 -4.54
CA ALA A 152 6.43 -5.81 -5.27
C ALA A 152 7.04 -4.41 -5.17
N LEU A 153 6.20 -3.39 -4.88
CA LEU A 153 6.62 -2.01 -4.69
C LEU A 153 7.16 -1.75 -3.28
N LEU A 154 6.87 -2.61 -2.30
CA LEU A 154 7.41 -2.55 -0.92
C LEU A 154 8.30 -3.77 -0.60
N PRO A 155 9.39 -4.02 -1.33
CA PRO A 155 10.34 -5.03 -0.91
C PRO A 155 11.19 -4.48 0.23
N SER A 156 11.24 -5.20 1.34
CA SER A 156 12.13 -4.87 2.46
C SER A 156 12.66 -6.19 2.97
N PRO A 157 13.83 -6.66 2.53
CA PRO A 157 14.46 -7.87 3.06
C PRO A 157 14.79 -7.74 4.54
N VAL A 158 14.75 -8.84 5.28
CA VAL A 158 15.27 -8.90 6.66
C VAL A 158 16.80 -8.96 6.63
N PRO A 159 17.49 -8.57 7.73
CA PRO A 159 18.94 -8.71 7.82
C PRO A 159 19.42 -10.12 7.48
N GLY A 160 20.48 -10.22 6.69
CA GLY A 160 21.04 -11.50 6.23
C GLY A 160 20.40 -12.08 4.97
N ILE A 161 19.34 -11.45 4.44
CA ILE A 161 18.68 -11.85 3.19
C ILE A 161 18.80 -10.71 2.18
N SER A 162 19.32 -10.99 0.99
CA SER A 162 19.39 -10.01 -0.09
C SER A 162 18.06 -9.85 -0.83
N LEU A 163 17.92 -8.79 -1.63
CA LEU A 163 16.77 -8.66 -2.53
C LEU A 163 16.73 -9.80 -3.56
N ALA A 164 17.90 -10.21 -4.05
CA ALA A 164 18.04 -11.31 -5.00
C ALA A 164 17.53 -12.63 -4.40
N ASP A 165 17.87 -12.93 -3.14
CA ASP A 165 17.39 -14.13 -2.44
C ASP A 165 15.86 -14.14 -2.37
N LYS A 166 15.24 -13.00 -2.02
CA LYS A 166 13.76 -12.89 -1.99
C LYS A 166 13.13 -13.09 -3.36
N GLN A 167 13.74 -12.57 -4.41
CA GLN A 167 13.27 -12.79 -5.78
C GLN A 167 13.39 -14.28 -6.14
N GLN A 168 14.52 -14.92 -5.82
CA GLN A 168 14.76 -16.34 -6.10
C GLN A 168 13.76 -17.24 -5.39
N VAL A 169 13.56 -17.06 -4.08
CA VAL A 169 12.57 -17.83 -3.30
C VAL A 169 11.16 -17.63 -3.87
N THR A 170 10.80 -16.40 -4.22
CA THR A 170 9.48 -16.11 -4.81
C THR A 170 9.30 -16.81 -6.17
N ARG A 171 10.32 -16.79 -7.04
CA ARG A 171 10.29 -17.46 -8.35
C ARG A 171 10.21 -18.97 -8.20
N LEU A 172 10.96 -19.55 -7.26
CA LEU A 172 10.96 -20.98 -7.01
C LEU A 172 9.58 -21.46 -6.57
N LEU A 173 9.02 -20.83 -5.53
CA LEU A 173 7.70 -21.19 -5.01
C LEU A 173 6.60 -21.00 -6.07
N SER A 174 6.62 -19.88 -6.79
CA SER A 174 5.64 -19.62 -7.84
C SER A 174 5.78 -20.61 -9.00
N GLY A 175 7.02 -20.95 -9.41
CA GLY A 175 7.28 -21.92 -10.47
C GLY A 175 6.92 -23.36 -10.09
N ALA A 176 6.95 -23.67 -8.80
CA ALA A 176 6.53 -24.95 -8.24
C ALA A 176 5.01 -25.04 -7.98
N GLY A 177 4.25 -23.99 -8.27
CA GLY A 177 2.79 -23.98 -8.14
C GLY A 177 2.27 -23.68 -6.74
N ALA A 178 3.08 -23.04 -5.87
CA ALA A 178 2.60 -22.58 -4.57
C ALA A 178 1.45 -21.57 -4.73
N ASN A 179 0.40 -21.72 -3.93
CA ASN A 179 -0.73 -20.80 -3.95
C ASN A 179 -0.37 -19.45 -3.28
N ILE A 180 -1.26 -18.47 -3.39
CA ILE A 180 -1.00 -17.11 -2.88
C ILE A 180 -0.79 -17.07 -1.35
N GLU A 181 -1.50 -17.92 -0.60
CA GLU A 181 -1.38 -18.02 0.85
C GLU A 181 -0.01 -18.57 1.23
N GLN A 182 0.42 -19.67 0.62
CA GLN A 182 1.74 -20.30 0.80
C GLN A 182 2.87 -19.33 0.44
N LEU A 183 2.76 -18.66 -0.70
CA LEU A 183 3.70 -17.61 -1.12
C LEU A 183 3.79 -16.49 -0.09
N ASN A 184 2.64 -16.00 0.40
CA ASN A 184 2.61 -14.91 1.36
C ASN A 184 3.15 -15.33 2.73
N THR A 185 2.87 -16.55 3.19
CA THR A 185 3.46 -17.12 4.42
C THR A 185 4.98 -16.99 4.39
N VAL A 186 5.64 -17.42 3.32
CA VAL A 186 7.10 -17.28 3.21
C VAL A 186 7.53 -15.82 3.04
N ARG A 187 6.86 -15.07 2.16
CA ARG A 187 7.24 -13.68 1.83
C ARG A 187 7.10 -12.72 3.02
N LYS A 188 6.15 -12.94 3.93
CA LYS A 188 5.97 -12.16 5.16
C LYS A 188 7.15 -12.39 6.11
N GLN A 189 7.56 -13.65 6.34
CA GLN A 189 8.68 -13.99 7.22
C GLN A 189 10.04 -13.47 6.71
N LEU A 190 10.21 -13.35 5.39
CA LEU A 190 11.42 -12.79 4.80
C LEU A 190 11.42 -11.25 4.73
N SER A 191 10.45 -10.55 5.32
CA SER A 191 10.27 -9.10 5.14
C SER A 191 10.22 -8.26 6.40
N GLY A 192 10.94 -7.13 6.39
CA GLY A 192 10.84 -6.11 7.45
C GLY A 192 9.54 -5.31 7.45
N ILE A 193 8.86 -5.19 6.30
CA ILE A 193 7.66 -4.32 6.14
C ILE A 193 6.32 -5.08 6.06
N LYS A 194 6.32 -6.34 5.59
CA LYS A 194 5.09 -7.13 5.39
C LYS A 194 4.61 -7.75 6.71
N GLY A 195 3.41 -8.31 6.72
CA GLY A 195 2.87 -9.01 7.89
C GLY A 195 2.88 -8.14 9.15
N GLY A 196 2.41 -6.90 9.03
CA GLY A 196 2.36 -5.92 10.11
C GLY A 196 3.69 -5.20 10.37
N GLY A 197 4.72 -5.41 9.54
CA GLY A 197 6.04 -4.80 9.72
C GLY A 197 6.01 -3.26 9.68
N LEU A 198 5.21 -2.68 8.78
CA LEU A 198 5.02 -1.22 8.74
C LEU A 198 4.35 -0.71 10.01
N ALA A 199 3.31 -1.42 10.49
CA ALA A 199 2.64 -1.05 11.74
C ALA A 199 3.57 -1.15 12.95
N ARG A 200 4.42 -2.19 13.02
CA ARG A 200 5.43 -2.34 14.08
C ARG A 200 6.51 -1.26 14.06
N ALA A 201 6.89 -0.78 12.88
CA ALA A 201 7.88 0.29 12.74
C ALA A 201 7.32 1.68 13.04
N CYS A 202 6.00 1.86 12.96
CA CYS A 202 5.34 3.14 13.12
C CYS A 202 5.34 3.60 14.58
N ARG A 203 5.85 4.83 14.82
CA ARG A 203 5.82 5.47 16.14
C ARG A 203 4.74 6.53 16.32
N ALA A 204 3.99 6.83 15.26
CA ALA A 204 2.85 7.74 15.31
C ALA A 204 1.77 7.22 16.27
N GLY A 205 1.05 8.11 16.94
CA GLY A 205 -0.05 7.71 17.83
C GLY A 205 -1.22 7.06 17.09
N ARG A 206 -1.35 7.34 15.79
CA ARG A 206 -2.30 6.66 14.91
C ARG A 206 -1.70 6.33 13.55
N LEU A 207 -2.07 5.14 13.06
CA LEU A 207 -1.83 4.66 11.70
C LEU A 207 -3.19 4.32 11.08
N VAL A 208 -3.58 5.04 10.03
CA VAL A 208 -4.81 4.78 9.28
C VAL A 208 -4.44 4.30 7.88
N THR A 209 -4.98 3.17 7.44
CA THR A 209 -4.70 2.64 6.09
C THR A 209 -5.93 2.78 5.21
N LEU A 210 -5.78 3.42 4.05
CA LEU A 210 -6.78 3.44 2.98
C LEU A 210 -6.33 2.46 1.89
N ILE A 211 -7.22 1.54 1.51
CA ILE A 211 -6.90 0.42 0.64
C ILE A 211 -7.85 0.43 -0.56
N ILE A 212 -7.29 0.36 -1.77
CA ILE A 212 -8.03 -0.01 -2.99
C ILE A 212 -7.63 -1.44 -3.34
N SER A 213 -8.55 -2.37 -3.10
CA SER A 213 -8.34 -3.81 -3.31
C SER A 213 -8.51 -4.20 -4.77
N ASP A 214 -7.57 -4.98 -5.30
CA ASP A 214 -7.69 -5.73 -6.55
C ASP A 214 -7.80 -7.25 -6.29
N VAL A 215 -8.09 -7.65 -5.05
CA VAL A 215 -8.18 -9.04 -4.60
C VAL A 215 -9.62 -9.37 -4.25
N LEU A 216 -10.16 -10.46 -4.81
CA LEU A 216 -11.53 -10.91 -4.53
C LEU A 216 -11.70 -11.20 -3.02
N GLY A 217 -12.77 -10.66 -2.43
CA GLY A 217 -13.11 -10.85 -1.01
C GLY A 217 -12.37 -9.92 -0.04
N ASP A 218 -11.52 -9.02 -0.55
CA ASP A 218 -10.80 -8.00 0.22
C ASP A 218 -10.01 -8.48 1.46
N PRO A 219 -9.29 -9.63 1.40
CA PRO A 219 -8.49 -10.09 2.54
C PRO A 219 -7.31 -9.16 2.82
N LEU A 220 -7.39 -8.41 3.93
CA LEU A 220 -6.43 -7.35 4.28
C LEU A 220 -4.99 -7.84 4.45
N ASP A 221 -4.79 -9.07 4.91
CA ASP A 221 -3.47 -9.66 5.14
C ASP A 221 -2.79 -10.15 3.84
N VAL A 222 -3.57 -10.31 2.77
CA VAL A 222 -3.10 -10.68 1.42
C VAL A 222 -2.80 -9.43 0.61
N ILE A 223 -3.63 -8.37 0.72
CA ILE A 223 -3.43 -7.12 -0.02
C ILE A 223 -2.09 -6.50 0.39
N ALA A 224 -1.21 -6.32 -0.61
CA ALA A 224 0.18 -5.90 -0.40
C ALA A 224 0.98 -6.76 0.61
N SER A 225 0.53 -7.97 0.90
CA SER A 225 1.01 -8.84 1.99
C SER A 225 0.86 -8.22 3.40
N GLY A 226 -0.18 -7.43 3.60
CA GLY A 226 -0.63 -6.95 4.91
C GLY A 226 0.41 -6.15 5.70
N PRO A 227 1.03 -5.08 5.17
CA PRO A 227 2.08 -4.35 5.89
C PRO A 227 1.57 -3.69 7.19
N THR A 228 0.28 -3.40 7.27
CA THR A 228 -0.39 -2.78 8.43
C THR A 228 -1.33 -3.74 9.18
N VAL A 229 -1.31 -5.03 8.83
CA VAL A 229 -2.21 -6.06 9.35
C VAL A 229 -1.39 -7.12 10.09
N PRO A 230 -1.81 -7.61 11.27
CA PRO A 230 -1.13 -8.68 11.96
C PRO A 230 -0.95 -9.91 11.07
N ASP A 231 0.22 -10.55 11.15
CA ASP A 231 0.47 -11.83 10.50
C ASP A 231 0.10 -12.97 11.45
N SER A 232 -0.81 -13.85 11.03
CA SER A 232 -1.17 -15.06 11.77
C SER A 232 -0.24 -16.23 11.49
N SER A 233 0.64 -16.13 10.47
CA SER A 233 1.60 -17.18 10.13
C SER A 233 2.84 -17.14 11.03
N THR A 234 3.49 -18.29 11.16
CA THR A 234 4.71 -18.47 11.96
C THR A 234 5.92 -18.79 11.09
N PRO A 235 7.15 -18.61 11.60
CA PRO A 235 8.36 -19.07 10.92
C PRO A 235 8.34 -20.58 10.59
N ALA A 236 7.73 -21.40 11.46
CA ALA A 236 7.59 -22.84 11.22
C ALA A 236 6.68 -23.13 10.02
N ASP A 237 5.64 -22.32 9.80
CA ASP A 237 4.74 -22.47 8.66
C ASP A 237 5.47 -22.16 7.35
N ALA A 238 6.31 -21.11 7.35
CA ALA A 238 7.15 -20.78 6.20
C ALA A 238 8.15 -21.88 5.87
N LEU A 239 8.79 -22.47 6.89
CA LEU A 239 9.69 -23.61 6.70
C LEU A 239 8.95 -24.81 6.09
N ARG A 240 7.75 -25.15 6.58
CA ARG A 240 6.93 -26.24 6.01
C ARG A 240 6.57 -25.99 4.54
N VAL A 241 6.26 -24.75 4.18
CA VAL A 241 6.02 -24.38 2.77
C VAL A 241 7.29 -24.55 1.95
N LEU A 242 8.43 -24.08 2.45
CA LEU A 242 9.72 -24.24 1.77
C LEU A 242 10.04 -25.73 1.58
N GLU A 243 9.94 -26.56 2.60
CA GLU A 243 10.17 -28.02 2.52
C GLU A 243 9.24 -28.71 1.52
N GLN A 244 7.98 -28.27 1.42
CA GLN A 244 7.01 -28.82 0.48
C GLN A 244 7.40 -28.59 -0.99
N PHE A 245 7.95 -27.41 -1.31
CA PHE A 245 8.23 -27.00 -2.70
C PHE A 245 9.71 -27.06 -3.09
N ALA A 246 10.61 -27.06 -2.10
CA ALA A 246 12.04 -27.23 -2.27
C ALA A 246 12.39 -28.72 -2.31
N THR A 247 11.99 -29.41 -3.37
CA THR A 247 12.35 -30.83 -3.58
C THR A 247 13.82 -31.02 -3.94
N ASP A 248 14.58 -29.94 -4.14
CA ASP A 248 16.04 -29.92 -4.28
C ASP A 248 16.64 -28.76 -3.43
N PRO A 249 17.25 -29.07 -2.27
CA PRO A 249 17.89 -28.08 -1.40
C PRO A 249 19.01 -27.28 -2.05
N SER A 250 19.57 -27.73 -3.18
CA SER A 250 20.61 -26.99 -3.91
C SER A 250 20.08 -25.79 -4.70
N ARG A 251 18.76 -25.57 -4.72
CA ARG A 251 18.08 -24.52 -5.50
C ARG A 251 17.45 -23.42 -4.65
N VAL A 252 17.49 -23.54 -3.32
CA VAL A 252 16.94 -22.60 -2.33
C VAL A 252 18.03 -21.78 -1.68
#